data_AF-A0AA93BYU4-F1
#
_entry.id   AF-A0AA93BYU4-F1
#
_cell.length_a   1.000
_cell.length_b   1.000
_cell.length_c   1.000
_cell.angle_alpha   90.00
_cell.angle_beta   90.00
_cell.angle_gamma   90.00
#
_symmetry.space_group_name_H-M   'P 1'
#
loop_
_entity.id
_entity.type
_entity.pdbx_description
1 polymer ?
#
loop_
_entity_poly.entity_id
_entity_poly.type
_entity_poly.pdbx_seq_one_letter_code
_entity_poly.pdbx_strand_id
1 'polypeptide(L)'
;MTPNPCYQNSRCAILITSSHNTAGLTSDADGTWSANKYSWVLNSVTVGELGGNFKQYVGIPRSGKFDYFNIFGGSGCVGLFYNISGSWWVPNTFNRLPSSICAIPPEEQNTCNIVMPQINLDHGILEEDNLNNNKVSSALAVTCTNTTNILLYINEGDGGVQLRSDGSLYSNLLLNEQPAKNGIALQAGPSGAVVQISSVLRKVGDVPPGPFQGSAVAILALP
;
A
#
# COMPACT_ATOMS: atom_id res chain seq x y z
N MET A 1 -20.81 11.52 -20.92
CA MET A 1 -19.66 12.34 -20.49
C MET A 1 -20.04 13.06 -19.21
N THR A 2 -19.24 12.97 -18.15
CA THR A 2 -19.57 13.58 -16.84
C THR A 2 -19.10 15.04 -16.80
N PRO A 3 -19.99 16.03 -16.63
CA PRO A 3 -19.62 17.45 -16.58
C PRO A 3 -18.73 17.79 -15.38
N ASN A 4 -17.78 18.71 -15.56
CA ASN A 4 -16.99 19.27 -14.47
C ASN A 4 -17.82 20.31 -13.67
N PRO A 5 -18.06 20.12 -12.37
CA PRO A 5 -18.79 21.10 -11.54
C PRO A 5 -18.13 22.48 -11.44
N CYS A 6 -16.82 22.58 -11.68
CA CYS A 6 -16.06 23.83 -11.65
C CYS A 6 -15.97 24.53 -13.01
N TYR A 7 -16.52 23.97 -14.08
CA TYR A 7 -16.44 24.58 -15.42
C TYR A 7 -17.08 25.97 -15.43
N GLN A 8 -16.31 26.98 -15.84
CA GLN A 8 -16.74 28.39 -15.90
C GLN A 8 -17.24 28.95 -14.55
N ASN A 9 -16.90 28.32 -13.43
CA ASN A 9 -17.26 28.78 -12.09
C ASN A 9 -16.02 29.14 -11.27
N SER A 10 -15.67 30.43 -11.24
CA SER A 10 -14.50 30.94 -10.52
C SER A 10 -14.58 30.80 -8.99
N ARG A 11 -15.76 30.52 -8.43
CA ARG A 11 -15.97 30.26 -7.00
C ARG A 11 -15.80 28.79 -6.62
N CYS A 12 -15.50 27.93 -7.59
CA CYS A 12 -15.29 26.51 -7.36
C CYS A 12 -13.83 26.22 -6.98
N ALA A 13 -13.61 25.24 -6.11
CA ALA A 13 -12.31 24.60 -5.96
C ALA A 13 -12.49 23.09 -5.86
N ILE A 14 -11.45 22.37 -6.28
CA ILE A 14 -11.33 20.94 -6.03
C ILE A 14 -10.30 20.69 -4.92
N LEU A 15 -10.52 19.65 -4.12
CA LEU A 15 -9.73 19.32 -2.93
C LEU A 15 -9.50 17.82 -2.85
N ILE A 16 -8.34 17.40 -2.34
CA ILE A 16 -8.17 16.06 -1.78
C ILE A 16 -8.47 16.18 -0.29
N THR A 17 -9.54 15.55 0.16
CA THR A 17 -10.03 15.72 1.54
C THR A 17 -10.95 14.56 1.93
N SER A 18 -11.43 14.58 3.16
CA SER A 18 -12.37 13.61 3.70
C SER A 18 -13.83 14.00 3.45
N SER A 19 -14.73 13.02 3.53
CA SER A 19 -16.18 13.24 3.56
C SER A 19 -16.67 14.05 4.77
N HIS A 20 -15.83 14.24 5.80
CA HIS A 20 -16.17 15.02 6.99
C HIS A 20 -15.82 16.51 6.85
N ASN A 21 -15.06 16.92 5.83
CA ASN A 21 -14.79 18.33 5.53
C ASN A 21 -15.99 19.03 4.88
N THR A 22 -17.17 18.91 5.48
CA THR A 22 -18.44 19.47 4.97
C THR A 22 -18.42 20.99 4.82
N ALA A 23 -17.50 21.67 5.50
CA ALA A 23 -17.27 23.11 5.41
C ALA A 23 -16.30 23.51 4.27
N GLY A 24 -15.61 22.57 3.63
CA GLY A 24 -14.63 22.84 2.57
C GLY A 24 -13.42 23.66 3.05
N LEU A 25 -12.96 23.42 4.28
CA LEU A 25 -11.82 24.08 4.89
C LEU A 25 -10.53 23.59 4.23
N THR A 26 -9.66 24.53 3.87
CA THR A 26 -8.35 24.21 3.26
C THR A 26 -7.36 23.59 4.26
N SER A 27 -7.59 23.76 5.56
CA SER A 27 -6.79 23.14 6.63
C SER A 27 -7.03 21.63 6.77
N ASP A 28 -8.19 21.15 6.33
CA ASP A 28 -8.59 19.72 6.33
C ASP A 28 -8.50 19.17 4.90
N ALA A 29 -7.43 19.51 4.16
CA ALA A 29 -7.25 19.05 2.78
C ALA A 29 -5.76 18.92 2.40
N ASP A 30 -5.41 17.85 1.68
CA ASP A 30 -4.12 17.73 0.99
C ASP A 30 -4.20 18.45 -0.37
N GLY A 31 -4.22 19.77 -0.29
CA GLY A 31 -4.25 20.64 -1.45
C GLY A 31 -5.66 21.08 -1.86
N THR A 32 -5.70 22.29 -2.42
CA THR A 32 -6.91 22.93 -2.91
C THR A 32 -6.56 23.67 -4.20
N TRP A 33 -7.32 23.41 -5.25
CA TRP A 33 -7.10 24.02 -6.57
C TRP A 33 -8.35 24.79 -6.97
N SER A 34 -8.33 26.10 -6.67
CA SER A 34 -9.42 27.02 -6.97
C SER A 34 -9.44 27.44 -8.45
N ALA A 35 -10.61 27.44 -9.06
CA ALA A 35 -10.82 27.77 -10.46
C ALA A 35 -10.42 29.22 -10.81
N ASN A 36 -10.46 30.15 -9.84
CA ASN A 36 -9.96 31.52 -10.04
C ASN A 36 -8.42 31.62 -10.12
N LYS A 37 -7.68 30.59 -9.67
CA LYS A 37 -6.21 30.56 -9.68
C LYS A 37 -5.66 29.59 -10.72
N TYR A 38 -6.35 28.48 -10.96
CA TYR A 38 -5.92 27.41 -11.85
C TYR A 38 -6.83 27.33 -13.07
N SER A 39 -6.36 27.86 -14.21
CA SER A 39 -7.13 27.91 -15.46
C SER A 39 -7.59 26.53 -15.93
N TRP A 40 -6.80 25.49 -15.69
CA TRP A 40 -7.15 24.11 -16.03
C TRP A 40 -8.32 23.56 -15.22
N VAL A 41 -8.59 24.08 -14.01
CA VAL A 41 -9.79 23.73 -13.23
C VAL A 41 -11.03 24.42 -13.81
N LEU A 42 -10.89 25.70 -14.20
CA LEU A 42 -11.97 26.53 -14.74
C LEU A 42 -12.41 26.12 -16.15
N ASN A 43 -11.45 25.73 -16.99
CA ASN A 43 -11.67 25.53 -18.42
C ASN A 43 -11.90 24.06 -18.83
N SER A 44 -11.62 23.09 -17.96
CA SER A 44 -11.91 21.68 -18.25
C SER A 44 -13.43 21.46 -18.31
N VAL A 45 -13.94 21.00 -19.46
CA VAL A 45 -15.39 20.84 -19.68
C VAL A 45 -15.93 19.60 -18.96
N THR A 46 -15.14 18.52 -18.94
CA THR A 46 -15.53 17.24 -18.35
C THR A 46 -14.64 16.87 -17.17
N VAL A 47 -15.13 16.00 -16.28
CA VAL A 47 -14.29 15.42 -15.22
C VAL A 47 -13.13 14.62 -15.79
N GLY A 48 -13.29 13.99 -16.96
CA GLY A 48 -12.20 13.26 -17.62
C GLY A 48 -11.06 14.18 -18.05
N GLU A 49 -11.39 15.31 -18.67
CA GLU A 49 -10.43 16.37 -19.02
C GLU A 49 -9.77 16.97 -17.78
N LEU A 50 -10.57 17.27 -16.75
CA LEU A 50 -10.07 17.75 -15.46
C LEU A 50 -9.09 16.77 -14.84
N GLY A 51 -9.40 15.46 -14.88
CA GLY A 51 -8.52 14.41 -14.38
C GLY A 51 -7.22 14.27 -15.17
N GLY A 52 -7.25 14.46 -16.50
CA GLY A 52 -6.06 14.52 -17.34
C GLY A 52 -5.14 15.69 -16.98
N ASN A 53 -5.73 16.89 -16.83
CA ASN A 53 -5.02 18.08 -16.40
C ASN A 53 -4.48 17.95 -14.96
N PHE A 54 -5.27 17.37 -14.05
CA PHE A 54 -4.83 17.09 -12.68
C PHE A 54 -3.58 16.22 -12.66
N LYS A 55 -3.55 15.14 -13.47
CA LYS A 55 -2.36 14.29 -13.63
C LYS A 55 -1.14 15.09 -14.08
N GLN A 56 -1.31 15.97 -15.06
CA GLN A 56 -0.22 16.76 -15.64
C GLN A 56 0.31 17.84 -14.70
N TYR A 57 -0.57 18.60 -14.05
CA TYR A 57 -0.20 19.80 -13.28
C TYR A 57 0.01 19.55 -11.79
N VAL A 58 -0.62 18.51 -11.23
CA VAL A 58 -0.52 18.16 -9.80
C VAL A 58 0.42 16.97 -9.58
N GLY A 59 0.45 16.03 -10.53
CA GLY A 59 1.24 14.81 -10.45
C GLY A 59 0.53 13.71 -9.65
N ILE A 60 0.42 12.51 -10.24
CA ILE A 60 0.06 11.27 -9.53
C ILE A 60 0.97 10.11 -9.98
N PRO A 61 1.34 9.16 -9.10
CA PRO A 61 0.92 9.07 -7.69
C PRO A 61 1.47 10.20 -6.82
N ARG A 62 0.67 10.64 -5.86
CA ARG A 62 0.97 11.72 -4.92
C ARG A 62 0.87 11.18 -3.50
N SER A 63 1.76 11.64 -2.63
CA SER A 63 1.67 11.45 -1.19
C SER A 63 1.55 12.80 -0.51
N GLY A 64 0.66 12.90 0.47
CA GLY A 64 0.44 14.11 1.26
C GLY A 64 -0.25 13.80 2.58
N LYS A 65 -0.51 14.84 3.37
CA LYS A 65 -1.12 14.73 4.69
C LYS A 65 -2.02 15.94 4.95
N PHE A 66 -3.08 15.74 5.70
CA PHE A 66 -3.93 16.80 6.22
C PHE A 66 -4.48 16.40 7.58
N ASP A 67 -4.73 17.39 8.43
CA ASP A 67 -5.34 17.17 9.73
C ASP A 67 -6.85 17.01 9.56
N TYR A 68 -7.44 16.03 10.24
CA TYR A 68 -8.87 15.80 10.21
C TYR A 68 -9.43 15.75 11.63
N PHE A 69 -10.65 16.25 11.82
CA PHE A 69 -11.26 16.31 13.16
C PHE A 69 -11.86 14.97 13.59
N ASN A 70 -12.45 14.19 12.67
CA ASN A 70 -12.96 12.82 12.89
C ASN A 70 -13.18 12.12 11.54
N ILE A 71 -12.38 11.11 11.17
CA ILE A 71 -12.65 10.26 9.97
C ILE A 71 -12.89 8.79 10.31
N PHE A 72 -12.69 8.40 11.57
CA PHE A 72 -12.84 7.02 12.06
C PHE A 72 -14.13 6.87 12.85
N GLY A 73 -14.80 5.72 12.72
CA GLY A 73 -16.01 5.38 13.47
C GLY A 73 -17.35 5.59 12.76
N GLY A 74 -17.36 5.98 11.48
CA GLY A 74 -18.60 5.99 10.70
C GLY A 74 -18.46 6.63 9.32
N SER A 75 -18.44 5.83 8.26
CA SER A 75 -18.59 6.26 6.85
C SER A 75 -17.59 7.30 6.30
N GLY A 76 -16.54 7.64 7.04
CA GLY A 76 -15.47 8.54 6.62
C GLY A 76 -14.68 7.98 5.44
N CYS A 77 -14.44 8.80 4.42
CA CYS A 77 -13.65 8.39 3.25
C CYS A 77 -12.85 9.55 2.70
N VAL A 78 -11.69 9.26 2.12
CA VAL A 78 -10.80 10.21 1.44
C VAL A 78 -10.98 10.08 -0.06
N GLY A 79 -11.03 11.21 -0.76
CA GLY A 79 -11.14 11.25 -2.21
C GLY A 79 -11.01 12.66 -2.75
N LEU A 80 -11.38 12.85 -4.02
CA LEU A 80 -11.50 14.16 -4.63
C LEU A 80 -12.91 14.71 -4.39
N PHE A 81 -12.97 15.90 -3.82
CA PHE A 81 -14.19 16.66 -3.57
C PHE A 81 -14.11 17.99 -4.31
N TYR A 82 -15.25 18.65 -4.44
CA TYR A 82 -15.31 20.04 -4.87
C TYR A 82 -16.17 20.84 -3.90
N ASN A 83 -15.80 22.10 -3.73
CA ASN A 83 -16.63 23.08 -3.07
C ASN A 83 -16.98 24.22 -4.04
N ILE A 84 -18.18 24.76 -3.90
CA ILE A 84 -18.57 26.02 -4.54
C ILE A 84 -18.89 26.98 -3.42
N SER A 85 -18.09 28.04 -3.31
CA SER A 85 -18.35 29.10 -2.35
C SER A 85 -19.68 29.78 -2.68
N GLY A 86 -20.58 29.73 -1.71
CA GLY A 86 -21.91 30.32 -1.75
C GLY A 86 -21.89 31.84 -1.74
N SER A 87 -23.09 32.41 -1.70
CA SER A 87 -23.34 33.84 -1.52
C SER A 87 -24.57 34.00 -0.61
N TRP A 88 -25.01 35.23 -0.37
CA TRP A 88 -26.18 35.55 0.47
C TRP A 88 -27.47 34.81 0.04
N TRP A 89 -27.52 34.28 -1.19
CA TRP A 89 -28.67 33.62 -1.82
C TRP A 89 -28.41 32.16 -2.22
N VAL A 90 -27.18 31.66 -2.08
CA VAL A 90 -26.80 30.32 -2.53
C VAL A 90 -25.95 29.67 -1.45
N PRO A 91 -26.37 28.54 -0.86
CA PRO A 91 -25.58 27.87 0.17
C PRO A 91 -24.25 27.36 -0.39
N ASN A 92 -23.25 27.27 0.47
CA ASN A 92 -22.02 26.55 0.13
C ASN A 92 -22.37 25.13 -0.29
N THR A 93 -21.79 24.69 -1.41
CA THR A 93 -21.91 23.32 -1.86
C THR A 93 -20.61 22.61 -1.56
N PHE A 94 -20.66 21.46 -0.90
CA PHE A 94 -19.53 20.56 -0.73
C PHE A 94 -19.97 19.16 -1.11
N ASN A 95 -19.37 18.58 -2.13
CA ASN A 95 -19.76 17.27 -2.65
C ASN A 95 -18.54 16.53 -3.18
N ARG A 96 -18.64 15.20 -3.21
CA ARG A 96 -17.64 14.37 -3.89
C ARG A 96 -17.60 14.75 -5.36
N LEU A 97 -16.40 14.88 -5.93
CA LEU A 97 -16.24 15.11 -7.36
C LEU A 97 -16.88 13.94 -8.10
N PRO A 98 -17.73 14.19 -9.13
CA PRO A 98 -18.35 13.11 -9.88
C PRO A 98 -17.29 12.14 -10.39
N SER A 99 -17.58 10.84 -10.36
CA SER A 99 -16.64 9.77 -10.72
C SER A 99 -15.38 9.65 -9.84
N SER A 100 -15.20 10.45 -8.78
CA SER A 100 -14.17 10.17 -7.78
C SER A 100 -14.57 8.95 -6.95
N ILE A 101 -13.59 8.07 -6.75
CA ILE A 101 -13.67 7.03 -5.71
C ILE A 101 -13.51 7.73 -4.35
N CYS A 102 -14.25 7.25 -3.35
CA CYS A 102 -14.06 7.62 -1.96
C CYS A 102 -13.63 6.38 -1.21
N ALA A 103 -12.37 6.33 -0.80
CA ALA A 103 -11.79 5.17 -0.13
C ALA A 103 -11.79 5.41 1.38
N ILE A 104 -12.23 4.43 2.16
CA ILE A 104 -12.10 4.48 3.62
C ILE A 104 -10.60 4.38 3.92
N PRO A 105 -9.99 5.36 4.61
CA PRO A 105 -8.61 5.23 5.04
C PRO A 105 -8.52 4.01 5.97
N PRO A 106 -7.46 3.19 5.87
CA PRO A 106 -7.27 2.10 6.82
C PRO A 106 -7.34 2.68 8.24
N GLU A 107 -8.11 2.04 9.13
CA GLU A 107 -8.24 2.51 10.50
C GLU A 107 -6.84 2.64 11.14
N GLU A 108 -6.49 3.87 11.56
CA GLU A 108 -5.18 4.15 12.18
C GLU A 108 -4.91 3.30 13.43
N GLN A 109 -5.94 2.68 14.00
CA GLN A 109 -5.81 1.88 15.20
C GLN A 109 -5.10 0.54 14.95
N ASN A 110 -5.08 0.01 13.72
CA ASN A 110 -4.50 -1.31 13.44
C ASN A 110 -3.42 -1.25 12.36
N THR A 111 -2.29 -0.61 12.68
CA THR A 111 -1.08 -0.70 11.85
C THR A 111 -0.24 -1.88 12.30
N CYS A 112 0.30 -2.63 11.35
CA CYS A 112 1.23 -3.73 11.61
C CYS A 112 2.53 -3.52 10.86
N ASN A 113 3.65 -3.87 11.50
CA ASN A 113 5.00 -3.67 11.00
C ASN A 113 5.81 -4.96 11.13
N ILE A 114 6.65 -5.22 10.14
CA ILE A 114 7.69 -6.23 10.22
C ILE A 114 8.91 -5.58 10.91
N VAL A 115 9.24 -6.07 12.11
CA VAL A 115 10.39 -5.60 12.89
C VAL A 115 11.65 -6.20 12.28
N MET A 116 12.49 -5.35 11.69
CA MET A 116 13.64 -5.70 10.83
C MET A 116 13.21 -6.24 9.46
N PRO A 117 12.93 -5.35 8.48
CA PRO A 117 12.39 -5.74 7.18
C PRO A 117 13.37 -6.51 6.29
N GLN A 118 14.64 -6.63 6.71
CA GLN A 118 15.66 -7.37 5.98
C GLN A 118 16.14 -8.56 6.82
N ILE A 119 15.96 -9.77 6.29
CA ILE A 119 16.44 -11.01 6.86
C ILE A 119 17.45 -11.61 5.88
N ASN A 120 18.60 -12.03 6.39
CA ASN A 120 19.56 -12.83 5.64
C ASN A 120 19.50 -14.28 6.13
N LEU A 121 19.34 -15.22 5.19
CA LEU A 121 19.32 -16.66 5.44
C LEU A 121 20.59 -17.26 4.82
N ASP A 122 21.66 -17.26 5.61
CA ASP A 122 22.99 -17.67 5.15
C ASP A 122 23.22 -19.16 5.39
N HIS A 123 23.37 -19.92 4.29
CA HIS A 123 23.68 -21.35 4.30
C HIS A 123 25.17 -21.66 4.49
N GLY A 124 26.04 -20.64 4.48
CA GLY A 124 27.48 -20.79 4.63
C GLY A 124 28.14 -21.52 3.47
N ILE A 125 29.30 -22.13 3.75
CA ILE A 125 30.04 -22.94 2.79
C ILE A 125 29.57 -24.39 2.91
N LEU A 126 29.06 -24.95 1.82
CA LEU A 126 28.56 -26.32 1.76
C LEU A 126 29.28 -27.11 0.67
N GLU A 127 29.54 -28.38 0.96
CA GLU A 127 29.90 -29.38 -0.05
C GLU A 127 28.65 -29.83 -0.82
N GLU A 128 28.83 -30.34 -2.04
CA GLU A 128 27.72 -30.70 -2.93
C GLU A 128 26.75 -31.72 -2.31
N ASP A 129 27.29 -32.68 -1.54
CA ASP A 129 26.50 -33.70 -0.85
C ASP A 129 25.63 -33.13 0.29
N ASN A 130 26.03 -31.96 0.82
CA ASN A 130 25.34 -31.27 1.90
C ASN A 130 24.41 -30.16 1.41
N LEU A 131 24.28 -29.96 0.08
CA LEU A 131 23.39 -28.93 -0.48
C LEU A 131 21.92 -29.28 -0.27
N ASN A 132 21.49 -30.48 -0.68
CA ASN A 132 20.06 -30.81 -0.72
C ASN A 132 19.49 -30.96 0.69
N ASN A 133 18.34 -30.33 0.95
CA ASN A 133 17.66 -30.25 2.25
C ASN A 133 18.45 -29.50 3.35
N ASN A 134 19.56 -28.83 3.01
CA ASN A 134 20.20 -27.95 3.98
C ASN A 134 19.21 -26.86 4.40
N LYS A 135 19.04 -26.68 5.71
CA LYS A 135 18.05 -25.79 6.28
C LYS A 135 18.71 -24.77 7.19
N VAL A 136 18.37 -23.50 6.98
CA VAL A 136 18.68 -22.42 7.90
C VAL A 136 17.41 -21.69 8.29
N SER A 137 17.38 -21.15 9.50
CA SER A 137 16.21 -20.48 10.05
C SER A 137 16.59 -19.14 10.66
N SER A 138 15.67 -18.20 10.59
CA SER A 138 15.71 -16.94 11.33
C SER A 138 14.35 -16.65 11.94
N ALA A 139 14.30 -15.67 12.82
CA ALA A 139 13.07 -15.19 13.44
C ALA A 139 12.65 -13.88 12.78
N LEU A 140 11.37 -13.82 12.37
CA LEU A 140 10.72 -12.62 11.91
C LEU A 140 9.74 -12.13 12.97
N ALA A 141 9.92 -10.92 13.48
CA ALA A 141 8.99 -10.33 14.42
C ALA A 141 8.01 -9.42 13.68
N VAL A 142 6.73 -9.53 14.02
CA VAL A 142 5.66 -8.66 13.52
C VAL A 142 4.98 -8.01 14.71
N THR A 143 4.84 -6.69 14.70
CA THR A 143 4.14 -5.94 15.75
C THR A 143 2.93 -5.24 15.17
N CYS A 144 1.87 -5.13 15.95
CA CYS A 144 0.66 -4.39 15.57
C CYS A 144 0.26 -3.44 16.70
N THR A 145 -0.36 -2.31 16.36
CA THR A 145 -0.84 -1.33 17.37
C THR A 145 -1.98 -1.85 18.23
N ASN A 146 -2.83 -2.74 17.70
CA ASN A 146 -3.73 -3.58 18.49
C ASN A 146 -3.58 -5.04 18.06
N THR A 147 -4.04 -5.94 18.92
CA THR A 147 -4.14 -7.37 18.62
C THR A 147 -5.13 -7.59 17.47
N THR A 148 -4.62 -8.01 16.31
CA THR A 148 -5.42 -8.29 15.11
C THR A 148 -4.93 -9.56 14.40
N ASN A 149 -5.80 -10.14 13.57
CA ASN A 149 -5.40 -11.22 12.69
C ASN A 149 -4.69 -10.63 11.47
N ILE A 150 -3.59 -11.25 11.06
CA ILE A 150 -2.84 -10.88 9.86
C ILE A 150 -2.60 -12.12 9.00
N LEU A 151 -2.39 -11.90 7.71
CA LEU A 151 -1.90 -12.92 6.79
C LEU A 151 -0.47 -12.55 6.38
N LEU A 152 0.48 -13.44 6.66
CA LEU A 152 1.87 -13.30 6.25
C LEU A 152 2.19 -14.37 5.21
N TYR A 153 2.71 -13.97 4.06
CA TYR A 153 3.16 -14.90 3.02
C TYR A 153 4.44 -14.39 2.35
N ILE A 154 5.17 -15.28 1.69
CA ILE A 154 6.36 -14.91 0.94
C ILE A 154 6.16 -15.31 -0.52
N ASN A 155 6.35 -14.35 -1.43
CA ASN A 155 6.36 -14.64 -2.85
C ASN A 155 7.74 -15.19 -3.26
N GLU A 156 7.81 -16.50 -3.48
CA GLU A 156 9.02 -17.23 -3.90
C GLU A 156 8.95 -17.70 -5.37
N GLY A 157 7.88 -17.38 -6.11
CA GLY A 157 7.63 -17.95 -7.46
C GLY A 157 7.19 -19.42 -7.45
N ASP A 158 6.83 -19.96 -8.62
CA ASP A 158 6.19 -21.28 -8.72
C ASP A 158 7.09 -22.47 -8.29
N GLY A 159 8.41 -22.30 -8.34
CA GLY A 159 9.41 -23.34 -8.03
C GLY A 159 10.23 -23.12 -6.75
N GLY A 160 9.96 -22.04 -6.01
CA GLY A 160 10.85 -21.53 -4.96
C GLY A 160 11.86 -20.52 -5.51
N VAL A 161 12.61 -19.89 -4.59
CA VAL A 161 13.59 -18.86 -4.91
C VAL A 161 14.72 -19.49 -5.74
N GLN A 162 14.82 -19.07 -7.00
CA GLN A 162 15.88 -19.53 -7.89
C GLN A 162 17.22 -18.94 -7.47
N LEU A 163 18.18 -19.79 -7.11
CA LEU A 163 19.52 -19.38 -6.69
C LEU A 163 20.54 -19.41 -7.85
N ARG A 164 20.18 -20.07 -8.96
CA ARG A 164 20.97 -20.14 -10.20
C ARG A 164 20.08 -20.06 -11.43
N SER A 165 20.53 -19.33 -12.46
CA SER A 165 19.79 -19.13 -13.71
C SER A 165 19.55 -20.41 -14.52
N ASP A 166 20.39 -21.44 -14.36
CA ASP A 166 20.24 -22.74 -15.01
C ASP A 166 19.17 -23.65 -14.37
N GLY A 167 18.60 -23.23 -13.23
CA GLY A 167 17.57 -23.99 -12.52
C GLY A 167 18.09 -25.23 -11.79
N SER A 168 19.40 -25.36 -11.58
CA SER A 168 19.96 -26.51 -10.84
C SER A 168 19.84 -26.36 -9.31
N LEU A 169 19.59 -25.16 -8.80
CA LEU A 169 19.50 -24.89 -7.36
C LEU A 169 18.41 -23.86 -7.02
N TYR A 170 17.56 -24.23 -6.06
CA TYR A 170 16.50 -23.41 -5.50
C TYR A 170 16.57 -23.37 -3.98
N SER A 171 15.91 -22.37 -3.38
CA SER A 171 15.54 -22.35 -1.97
C SER A 171 14.02 -22.36 -1.86
N ASN A 172 13.49 -23.30 -1.07
CA ASN A 172 12.09 -23.33 -0.67
C ASN A 172 11.95 -22.66 0.70
N LEU A 173 11.09 -21.65 0.77
CA LEU A 173 10.88 -20.88 1.99
C LEU A 173 9.72 -21.43 2.80
N LEU A 174 9.89 -21.45 4.12
CA LEU A 174 8.87 -21.88 5.07
C LEU A 174 8.57 -20.77 6.08
N LEU A 175 7.29 -20.68 6.47
CA LEU A 175 6.81 -19.89 7.60
C LEU A 175 6.23 -20.86 8.63
N ASN A 176 6.83 -20.96 9.81
CA ASN A 176 6.47 -21.94 10.85
C ASN A 176 6.31 -23.37 10.29
N GLU A 177 7.33 -23.83 9.54
CA GLU A 177 7.36 -25.14 8.86
C GLU A 177 6.33 -25.34 7.74
N GLN A 178 5.49 -24.35 7.43
CA GLN A 178 4.53 -24.41 6.32
C GLN A 178 5.08 -23.71 5.07
N PRO A 179 4.75 -24.18 3.85
CA PRO A 179 5.17 -23.51 2.62
C PRO A 179 4.81 -22.02 2.61
N ALA A 180 5.82 -21.15 2.50
CA ALA A 180 5.64 -19.71 2.68
C ALA A 180 4.72 -19.08 1.61
N LYS A 181 4.66 -19.67 0.41
CA LYS A 181 3.75 -19.25 -0.67
C LYS A 181 2.26 -19.39 -0.34
N ASN A 182 1.89 -20.31 0.56
CA ASN A 182 0.50 -20.50 0.98
C ASN A 182 0.08 -19.44 2.01
N GLY A 183 1.06 -18.79 2.64
CA GLY A 183 0.86 -17.91 3.77
C GLY A 183 0.47 -18.61 5.07
N ILE A 184 0.57 -17.87 6.16
CA ILE A 184 0.08 -18.26 7.47
C ILE A 184 -0.79 -17.14 8.04
N ALA A 185 -1.92 -17.52 8.64
CA ALA A 185 -2.70 -16.61 9.47
C ALA A 185 -2.13 -16.63 10.88
N LEU A 186 -1.86 -15.46 11.45
CA LEU A 186 -1.44 -15.33 12.85
C LEU A 186 -2.09 -14.11 13.49
N GLN A 187 -2.14 -14.13 14.81
CA GLN A 187 -2.55 -12.97 15.58
C GLN A 187 -1.30 -12.21 16.04
N ALA A 188 -1.24 -10.92 15.77
CA ALA A 188 -0.15 -10.04 16.19
C ALA A 188 -0.72 -8.81 16.90
N GLY A 189 -0.07 -8.41 17.97
CA GLY A 189 -0.47 -7.27 18.80
C GLY A 189 0.75 -6.44 19.25
N PRO A 190 0.58 -5.58 20.26
CA PRO A 190 1.65 -4.67 20.71
C PRO A 190 2.89 -5.40 21.25
N SER A 191 2.70 -6.58 21.84
CA SER A 191 3.79 -7.44 22.32
C SER A 191 4.61 -8.08 21.20
N GLY A 192 4.13 -7.98 19.96
CA GLY A 192 4.66 -8.69 18.81
C GLY A 192 4.26 -10.16 18.75
N ALA A 193 4.39 -10.71 17.55
CA ALA A 193 4.35 -12.14 17.26
C ALA A 193 5.64 -12.51 16.52
N VAL A 194 6.18 -13.69 16.84
CA VAL A 194 7.39 -14.20 16.19
C VAL A 194 7.01 -15.33 15.24
N VAL A 195 7.46 -15.22 14.00
CA VAL A 195 7.31 -16.24 12.96
C VAL A 195 8.70 -16.77 12.64
N GLN A 196 8.86 -18.08 12.65
CA GLN A 196 10.08 -18.71 12.17
C GLN A 196 10.06 -18.73 10.65
N ILE A 197 11.05 -18.10 10.03
CA ILE A 197 11.30 -18.21 8.59
C ILE A 197 12.45 -19.19 8.37
N SER A 198 12.27 -20.13 7.45
CA SER A 198 13.33 -21.06 7.07
C SER A 198 13.56 -21.05 5.57
N SER A 199 14.81 -21.27 5.18
CA SER A 199 15.22 -21.58 3.81
C SER A 199 15.70 -23.02 3.76
N VAL A 200 15.14 -23.81 2.85
CA VAL A 200 15.54 -25.20 2.59
C VAL A 200 16.06 -25.29 1.16
N LEU A 201 17.33 -25.63 1.00
CA LEU A 201 17.93 -25.80 -0.33
C LEU A 201 17.37 -27.04 -1.03
N ARG A 202 17.10 -26.91 -2.33
CA ARG A 202 16.65 -27.99 -3.20
C ARG A 202 17.47 -27.99 -4.48
N LYS A 203 18.20 -29.09 -4.72
CA LYS A 203 18.96 -29.28 -5.96
C LYS A 203 18.14 -30.00 -7.03
N VAL A 204 18.42 -29.71 -8.29
CA VAL A 204 17.88 -30.38 -9.48
C VAL A 204 19.06 -30.76 -10.37
N GLY A 205 19.55 -31.99 -10.22
CA GLY A 205 20.77 -32.46 -10.87
C GLY A 205 22.04 -32.01 -10.14
N ASP A 206 23.15 -31.97 -10.89
CA ASP A 206 24.47 -31.57 -10.39
C ASP A 206 24.55 -30.03 -10.30
N VAL A 207 25.25 -29.53 -9.28
CA VAL A 207 25.37 -28.09 -9.02
C VAL A 207 26.85 -27.70 -9.09
N PRO A 208 27.30 -27.02 -10.15
CA PRO A 208 28.69 -26.58 -10.26
C PRO A 208 29.08 -25.66 -9.09
N PRO A 209 30.32 -25.73 -8.56
CA PRO A 209 30.76 -24.88 -7.47
C PRO A 209 30.65 -23.38 -7.79
N GLY A 210 30.25 -22.58 -6.81
CA GLY A 210 30.20 -21.13 -6.95
C GLY A 210 29.41 -20.44 -5.83
N PRO A 211 29.44 -19.10 -5.78
CA PRO A 211 28.57 -18.34 -4.89
C PRO A 211 27.13 -18.34 -5.43
N PHE A 212 26.16 -18.51 -4.53
CA PHE A 212 24.74 -18.49 -4.87
C PHE A 212 23.99 -17.49 -3.99
N GLN A 213 23.04 -16.79 -4.60
CA GLN A 213 22.21 -15.81 -3.90
C GLN A 213 20.83 -15.73 -4.57
N GLY A 214 19.82 -15.38 -3.78
CA GLY A 214 18.47 -15.14 -4.24
C GLY A 214 17.75 -14.19 -3.30
N SER A 215 16.59 -13.70 -3.72
CA SER A 215 15.76 -12.82 -2.93
C SER A 215 14.29 -13.15 -3.12
N ALA A 216 13.51 -12.86 -2.08
CA ALA A 216 12.06 -13.00 -2.06
C ALA A 216 11.47 -11.86 -1.25
N VAL A 217 10.16 -11.61 -1.43
CA VAL A 217 9.45 -10.53 -0.74
C VAL A 217 8.42 -11.13 0.20
N ALA A 218 8.55 -10.81 1.49
CA ALA A 218 7.52 -11.08 2.48
C ALA A 218 6.44 -9.99 2.39
N ILE A 219 5.18 -10.41 2.38
CA ILE A 219 4.01 -9.53 2.28
C ILE A 219 3.14 -9.78 3.50
N LEU A 220 2.81 -8.69 4.20
CA LEU A 220 1.88 -8.67 5.31
C LEU A 220 0.58 -8.03 4.83
N ALA A 221 -0.53 -8.75 5.00
CA ALA A 221 -1.86 -8.27 4.68
C ALA A 221 -2.71 -8.19 5.95
N LEU A 222 -3.42 -7.08 6.08
CA LEU A 222 -4.47 -6.87 7.07
C LEU A 222 -5.82 -7.28 6.44
N PRO A 223 -6.73 -7.93 7.19
CA PRO A 223 -8.07 -8.27 6.74
C PRO A 223 -8.94 -7.03 6.47
#